data_AF-A0A950HU64-F1
#
_entry.id   AF-A0A950HU64-F1
#
_cell.length_a   1.000
_cell.length_b   1.000
_cell.length_c   1.000
_cell.angle_alpha   90.00
_cell.angle_beta   90.00
_cell.angle_gamma   90.00
#
_symmetry.space_group_name_H-M   'P 1'
#
loop_
_entity.id
_entity.type
_entity.pdbx_description
1 polymer ?
#
loop_
_entity_poly.entity_id
_entity_poly.type
_entity_poly.pdbx_seq_one_letter_code
_entity_poly.pdbx_strand_id
1 'polypeptide(L)'
;MAATSFVVANAAQDFLSGLSGRARADARLLDVVVSASRALQARDWEPLPARVVCDGGATFRVEFARPSNARHLRVDVLHGGVADLAVQTERLAPLDAAATRALLEHKRIVFVGCARQCGAATDATLARVAALGALFADWRLLVFENDSTDDTAARIRRFAATQPVELIQEPGLKELLSERTARLAYGRNRLLERALALAPDYVCVVDIDGLVTPEHPSEGAFLSSFALEPCWDAVFPVNAGIYYDVWALRHPVLCPHDYMTLGTVMDAALGQPLAVHFAASYAQIDLRHLQSWLPVDSAFGGMGVYKAAALAGARYIGLAEGREVCEHVPLHAQLRARGAALYINPQFVVASHGVEAANPLTRHP
;
A
#
# COMPACT_ATOMS: atom_id res chain seq x y z
N MET A 1 36.23 24.97 -5.43
CA MET A 1 35.25 23.99 -5.94
C MET A 1 33.89 24.65 -5.87
N ALA A 2 33.09 24.53 -6.94
CA ALA A 2 31.76 25.12 -7.02
C ALA A 2 30.70 24.02 -7.00
N ALA A 3 29.54 24.33 -6.44
CA ALA A 3 28.36 23.48 -6.46
C ALA A 3 27.24 24.21 -7.19
N THR A 4 26.59 23.53 -8.12
CA THR A 4 25.43 24.06 -8.85
C THR A 4 24.25 23.11 -8.69
N SER A 5 23.08 23.67 -8.38
CA SER A 5 21.84 22.92 -8.17
C SER A 5 20.91 23.07 -9.37
N PHE A 6 20.36 21.95 -9.82
CA PHE A 6 19.39 21.89 -10.92
C PHE A 6 18.12 21.20 -10.42
N VAL A 7 16.95 21.69 -10.83
CA VAL A 7 15.67 21.06 -10.51
C VAL A 7 15.08 20.45 -11.77
N VAL A 8 14.75 19.17 -11.70
CA VAL A 8 14.11 18.40 -12.76
C VAL A 8 12.68 18.08 -12.33
N ALA A 9 11.71 18.49 -13.13
CA ALA A 9 10.30 18.23 -12.86
C ALA A 9 9.88 16.86 -13.40
N ASN A 10 9.08 16.14 -12.62
CA ASN A 10 8.43 14.89 -12.99
C ASN A 10 6.91 15.09 -13.00
N ALA A 11 6.41 15.80 -14.02
CA ALA A 11 5.04 16.29 -14.03
C ALA A 11 3.96 15.19 -14.10
N ALA A 12 4.30 14.02 -14.62
CA ALA A 12 3.41 12.86 -14.67
C ALA A 12 3.58 11.92 -13.45
N GLN A 13 4.55 12.20 -12.57
CA GLN A 13 4.86 11.37 -11.40
C GLN A 13 5.11 9.91 -11.79
N ASP A 14 5.86 9.71 -12.86
CA ASP A 14 6.31 8.38 -13.27
C ASP A 14 7.37 7.86 -12.31
N PHE A 15 7.51 6.54 -12.20
CA PHE A 15 8.62 5.95 -11.47
C PHE A 15 9.92 6.11 -12.27
N LEU A 16 10.79 6.98 -11.79
CA LEU A 16 12.12 7.22 -12.36
C LEU A 16 13.12 6.25 -11.72
N SER A 17 13.87 5.51 -12.53
CA SER A 17 14.93 4.59 -12.06
C SER A 17 16.28 5.28 -11.87
N GLY A 18 16.46 6.45 -12.46
CA GLY A 18 17.71 7.17 -12.41
C GLY A 18 17.70 8.43 -13.25
N LEU A 19 18.88 8.99 -13.45
CA LEU A 19 19.12 10.10 -14.36
C LEU A 19 20.56 10.10 -14.87
N SER A 20 20.79 10.76 -15.99
CA SER A 20 22.12 11.00 -16.53
C SER A 20 22.28 12.48 -16.86
N GLY A 21 23.51 12.96 -16.82
CA GLY A 21 23.81 14.33 -17.20
C GLY A 21 25.07 14.45 -18.03
N ARG A 22 25.09 15.49 -18.86
CA ARG A 22 26.21 15.85 -19.72
C ARG A 22 26.39 17.37 -19.70
N ALA A 23 27.59 17.80 -19.33
CA ALA A 23 28.06 19.17 -19.46
C ALA A 23 28.95 19.32 -20.71
N ARG A 24 29.46 20.54 -20.95
CA ARG A 24 30.47 20.78 -21.99
C ARG A 24 31.74 19.96 -21.74
N ALA A 25 32.47 19.66 -22.81
CA ALA A 25 33.63 18.75 -22.78
C ALA A 25 34.78 19.21 -21.86
N ASP A 26 34.90 20.51 -21.60
CA ASP A 26 35.89 21.10 -20.68
C ASP A 26 35.44 21.11 -19.22
N ALA A 27 34.19 20.75 -18.94
CA ALA A 27 33.67 20.63 -17.59
C ALA A 27 34.28 19.43 -16.87
N ARG A 28 34.56 19.61 -15.58
CA ARG A 28 35.03 18.56 -14.69
C ARG A 28 33.99 18.33 -13.61
N LEU A 29 33.24 17.25 -13.71
CA LEU A 29 32.26 16.85 -12.71
C LEU A 29 32.94 15.95 -11.67
N LEU A 30 32.73 16.24 -10.39
CA LEU A 30 33.43 15.58 -9.29
C LEU A 30 32.52 14.68 -8.49
N ASP A 31 31.28 15.13 -8.25
CA ASP A 31 30.28 14.38 -7.51
C ASP A 31 28.88 14.87 -7.86
N VAL A 32 27.87 14.04 -7.63
CA VAL A 32 26.46 14.35 -7.84
C VAL A 32 25.63 13.81 -6.69
N VAL A 33 24.85 14.67 -6.05
CA VAL A 33 23.87 14.29 -5.03
C VAL A 33 22.47 14.54 -5.58
N VAL A 34 21.58 13.57 -5.39
CA VAL A 34 20.18 13.69 -5.80
C VAL A 34 19.29 13.67 -4.57
N SER A 35 18.34 14.60 -4.55
CA SER A 35 17.27 14.66 -3.56
C SER A 35 15.92 14.83 -4.25
N ALA A 36 14.84 14.50 -3.54
CA ALA A 36 13.48 14.51 -4.07
C ALA A 36 12.56 15.40 -3.25
N SER A 37 11.55 15.95 -3.92
CA SER A 37 10.42 16.59 -3.27
C SER A 37 9.13 16.11 -3.90
N ARG A 38 8.12 15.87 -3.06
CA ARG A 38 6.77 15.46 -3.49
C ARG A 38 5.82 16.64 -3.63
N ALA A 39 6.18 17.80 -3.10
CA ALA A 39 5.36 19.01 -3.15
C ALA A 39 5.41 19.66 -4.54
N LEU A 40 4.32 20.30 -4.96
CA LEU A 40 4.32 21.08 -6.20
C LEU A 40 5.28 22.27 -6.12
N GLN A 41 5.35 22.91 -4.95
CA GLN A 41 6.36 23.91 -4.61
C GLN A 41 7.33 23.28 -3.61
N ALA A 42 8.50 22.83 -4.10
CA ALA A 42 9.49 22.17 -3.26
C ALA A 42 10.06 23.15 -2.23
N ARG A 43 9.85 22.85 -0.94
CA ARG A 43 10.49 23.53 0.20
C ARG A 43 11.43 22.59 0.93
N ASP A 44 10.99 21.34 1.06
CA ASP A 44 11.76 20.25 1.66
C ASP A 44 12.27 19.28 0.58
N TRP A 45 13.49 18.79 0.80
CA TRP A 45 14.20 17.88 -0.09
C TRP A 45 14.72 16.69 0.71
N GLU A 46 14.27 15.49 0.34
CA GLU A 46 14.70 14.24 0.94
C GLU A 46 15.84 13.64 0.11
N PRO A 47 16.98 13.24 0.71
CA PRO A 47 18.02 12.53 -0.02
C PRO A 47 17.46 11.28 -0.70
N LEU A 48 17.79 11.07 -1.98
CA LEU A 48 17.48 9.83 -2.68
C LEU A 48 18.71 8.93 -2.66
N PRO A 49 18.66 7.77 -1.98
CA PRO A 49 19.73 6.79 -2.05
C PRO A 49 19.95 6.36 -3.49
N ALA A 50 21.19 6.51 -3.97
CA ALA A 50 21.53 6.23 -5.35
C ALA A 50 23.00 5.83 -5.48
N ARG A 51 23.30 5.05 -6.52
CA ARG A 51 24.66 4.80 -6.99
C ARG A 51 25.00 5.86 -8.03
N VAL A 52 26.13 6.53 -7.83
CA VAL A 52 26.62 7.57 -8.73
C VAL A 52 27.86 7.05 -9.46
N VAL A 53 27.89 7.26 -10.77
CA VAL A 53 29.06 7.00 -11.62
C VAL A 53 29.45 8.31 -12.27
N CYS A 54 30.62 8.83 -11.87
CA CYS A 54 31.25 10.01 -12.45
C CYS A 54 32.75 9.71 -12.61
N ASP A 55 33.26 9.84 -13.83
CA ASP A 55 34.64 9.51 -14.20
C ASP A 55 35.59 10.71 -14.06
N GLY A 56 35.11 11.82 -13.49
CA GLY A 56 35.85 13.08 -13.49
C GLY A 56 35.77 13.85 -14.81
N GLY A 57 35.03 13.35 -15.80
CA GLY A 57 34.79 14.00 -17.08
C GLY A 57 33.56 14.92 -17.05
N ALA A 58 32.98 15.12 -18.23
CA ALA A 58 31.82 15.99 -18.43
C ALA A 58 30.48 15.26 -18.26
N THR A 59 30.47 14.00 -17.84
CA THR A 59 29.27 13.17 -17.75
C THR A 59 29.12 12.48 -16.40
N PHE A 60 27.88 12.18 -16.07
CA PHE A 60 27.57 11.34 -14.92
C PHE A 60 26.32 10.50 -15.17
N ARG A 61 26.19 9.40 -14.42
CA ARG A 61 24.98 8.60 -14.32
C ARG A 61 24.64 8.37 -12.86
N VAL A 62 23.36 8.47 -12.53
CA VAL A 62 22.79 8.17 -11.22
C VAL A 62 21.75 7.07 -11.38
N GLU A 63 21.94 5.97 -10.67
CA GLU A 63 20.99 4.87 -10.58
C GLU A 63 20.38 4.88 -9.17
N PHE A 64 19.06 5.06 -9.07
CA PHE A 64 18.41 5.10 -7.77
C PHE A 64 18.35 3.70 -7.16
N ALA A 65 18.59 3.61 -5.85
CA ALA A 65 18.46 2.34 -5.13
C ALA A 65 17.04 1.75 -5.22
N ARG A 66 16.05 2.63 -5.40
CA ARG A 66 14.66 2.30 -5.71
C ARG A 66 14.08 3.36 -6.64
N PRO A 67 13.29 2.99 -7.65
CA PRO A 67 12.61 3.96 -8.49
C PRO A 67 11.72 4.91 -7.67
N SER A 68 11.69 6.19 -8.05
CA SER A 68 10.96 7.23 -7.32
C SER A 68 9.96 7.94 -8.21
N ASN A 69 8.73 8.10 -7.72
CA ASN A 69 7.69 8.89 -8.35
C ASN A 69 7.55 10.31 -7.76
N ALA A 70 8.63 10.83 -7.17
CA ALA A 70 8.65 12.19 -6.63
C ALA A 70 8.32 13.23 -7.70
N ARG A 71 7.73 14.35 -7.28
CA ARG A 71 7.28 15.43 -8.17
C ARG A 71 8.45 16.21 -8.76
N HIS A 72 9.51 16.39 -7.97
CA HIS A 72 10.73 17.09 -8.36
C HIS A 72 11.95 16.32 -7.87
N LEU A 73 13.02 16.41 -8.64
CA LEU A 73 14.35 15.97 -8.27
C LEU A 73 15.29 17.18 -8.26
N ARG A 74 16.05 17.36 -7.19
CA ARG A 74 17.16 18.32 -7.14
C ARG A 74 18.45 17.56 -7.34
N VAL A 75 19.22 18.00 -8.32
CA VAL A 75 20.53 17.46 -8.69
C VAL A 75 21.58 18.49 -8.32
N ASP A 76 22.32 18.20 -7.26
CA ASP A 76 23.41 19.03 -6.77
C ASP A 76 24.72 18.49 -7.33
N VAL A 77 25.40 19.25 -8.18
CA VAL A 77 26.61 18.83 -8.89
C VAL A 77 27.81 19.57 -8.33
N LEU A 78 28.82 18.84 -7.85
CA LEU A 78 30.12 19.37 -7.46
C LEU A 78 31.04 19.37 -8.69
N HIS A 79 31.67 20.50 -9.01
CA HIS A 79 32.45 20.63 -10.25
C HIS A 79 33.65 21.59 -10.17
N GLY A 80 34.58 21.40 -11.12
CA GLY A 80 35.69 22.31 -11.45
C GLY A 80 35.34 23.36 -12.50
N GLY A 81 34.10 23.38 -12.97
CA GLY A 81 33.55 24.30 -13.97
C GLY A 81 32.37 23.60 -14.63
N VAL A 82 31.18 24.22 -14.64
CA VAL A 82 29.99 23.66 -15.29
C VAL A 82 29.27 24.77 -16.04
N ALA A 83 28.98 24.49 -17.30
CA ALA A 83 28.10 25.30 -18.14
C ALA A 83 27.33 24.33 -19.05
N ASP A 84 26.12 24.72 -19.42
CA ASP A 84 25.25 23.97 -20.33
C ASP A 84 25.00 22.51 -19.90
N LEU A 85 24.80 22.26 -18.59
CA LEU A 85 24.47 20.94 -18.08
C LEU A 85 23.06 20.53 -18.56
N ALA A 86 23.00 19.51 -19.40
CA ALA A 86 21.77 18.83 -19.74
C ALA A 86 21.58 17.62 -18.82
N VAL A 87 20.39 17.47 -18.24
CA VAL A 87 20.00 16.32 -17.40
C VAL A 87 18.81 15.61 -18.03
N GLN A 88 18.87 14.28 -18.09
CA GLN A 88 17.83 13.41 -18.62
C GLN A 88 17.44 12.37 -17.57
N THR A 89 16.14 12.17 -17.36
CA THR A 89 15.62 11.16 -16.43
C THR A 89 15.45 9.81 -17.13
N GLU A 90 15.75 8.73 -16.41
CA GLU A 90 15.49 7.36 -16.84
C GLU A 90 14.20 6.87 -16.17
N ARG A 91 13.27 6.34 -16.97
CA ARG A 91 11.94 5.89 -16.51
C ARG A 91 11.90 4.38 -16.42
N LEU A 92 11.31 3.85 -15.35
CA LEU A 92 10.94 2.45 -15.29
C LEU A 92 9.71 2.22 -16.17
N ALA A 93 9.85 1.37 -17.18
CA ALA A 93 8.71 0.89 -17.95
C ALA A 93 7.95 -0.17 -17.12
N PRO A 94 6.64 -0.03 -16.89
CA PRO A 94 5.84 -1.08 -16.27
C PRO A 94 5.89 -2.36 -17.12
N LEU A 95 5.90 -3.52 -16.47
CA LEU A 95 5.71 -4.78 -17.17
C LEU A 95 4.31 -4.82 -17.80
N ASP A 96 4.21 -5.37 -19.02
CA ASP A 96 2.91 -5.71 -19.59
C ASP A 96 2.31 -6.94 -18.86
N ALA A 97 1.07 -7.29 -19.22
CA ALA A 97 0.36 -8.39 -18.57
C ALA A 97 1.05 -9.76 -18.76
N ALA A 98 1.69 -9.99 -19.91
CA ALA A 98 2.36 -11.27 -20.19
C ALA A 98 3.66 -11.39 -19.39
N ALA A 99 4.48 -10.33 -19.39
CA ALA A 99 5.70 -10.27 -18.59
C ALA A 99 5.40 -10.31 -17.09
N THR A 100 4.30 -9.69 -16.65
CA THR A 100 3.87 -9.76 -15.25
C THR A 100 3.50 -11.20 -14.87
N ARG A 101 2.76 -11.94 -15.71
CA ARG A 101 2.46 -13.36 -15.42
C ARG A 101 3.72 -14.21 -15.36
N ALA A 102 4.62 -14.05 -16.32
CA ALA A 102 5.90 -14.77 -16.33
C ALA A 102 6.72 -14.50 -15.06
N LEU A 103 6.66 -13.28 -14.51
CA LEU A 103 7.24 -12.98 -13.20
C LEU A 103 6.58 -13.81 -12.09
N LEU A 104 5.24 -13.85 -12.05
CA LEU A 104 4.48 -14.52 -10.98
C LEU A 104 4.57 -16.06 -11.02
N GLU A 105 4.80 -16.67 -12.18
CA GLU A 105 5.05 -18.11 -12.37
C GLU A 105 6.30 -18.61 -11.64
N HIS A 106 7.12 -17.70 -11.09
CA HIS A 106 8.30 -18.02 -10.29
C HIS A 106 8.21 -17.49 -8.85
N LYS A 107 7.03 -17.03 -8.43
CA LYS A 107 6.78 -16.40 -7.14
C LYS A 107 5.78 -17.17 -6.33
N ARG A 108 5.90 -17.06 -5.00
CA ARG A 108 5.00 -17.70 -4.04
C ARG A 108 4.24 -16.65 -3.25
N ILE A 109 2.93 -16.84 -3.10
CA ILE A 109 2.06 -15.91 -2.36
C ILE A 109 1.30 -16.62 -1.25
N VAL A 110 1.17 -15.97 -0.09
CA VAL A 110 0.27 -16.42 0.97
C VAL A 110 -0.80 -15.36 1.19
N PHE A 111 -2.05 -15.71 0.92
CA PHE A 111 -3.20 -14.91 1.31
C PHE A 111 -3.51 -15.16 2.78
N VAL A 112 -3.91 -14.11 3.49
CA VAL A 112 -4.30 -14.17 4.90
C VAL A 112 -5.58 -13.37 5.13
N GLY A 113 -6.51 -13.89 5.93
CA GLY A 113 -7.74 -13.16 6.26
C GLY A 113 -8.33 -13.59 7.59
N CYS A 114 -8.85 -12.63 8.36
CA CYS A 114 -9.68 -12.93 9.53
C CYS A 114 -11.13 -13.08 9.08
N ALA A 115 -11.82 -14.09 9.60
CA ALA A 115 -13.21 -14.38 9.29
C ALA A 115 -14.02 -14.46 10.58
N ARG A 116 -15.17 -13.77 10.62
CA ARG A 116 -16.07 -13.80 11.77
C ARG A 116 -17.46 -13.31 11.35
N GLN A 117 -18.47 -14.18 11.44
CA GLN A 117 -19.86 -13.88 11.00
C GLN A 117 -19.96 -13.35 9.55
N CYS A 118 -19.30 -14.00 8.60
CA CYS A 118 -19.22 -13.58 7.20
C CYS A 118 -19.70 -14.65 6.21
N GLY A 119 -20.54 -15.59 6.63
CA GLY A 119 -20.94 -16.75 5.84
C GLY A 119 -21.52 -16.40 4.46
N ALA A 120 -22.28 -15.30 4.37
CA ALA A 120 -22.91 -14.84 3.13
C ALA A 120 -21.90 -14.44 2.03
N ALA A 121 -20.76 -13.85 2.39
CA ALA A 121 -19.75 -13.38 1.44
C ALA A 121 -18.60 -14.39 1.23
N THR A 122 -18.44 -15.33 2.17
CA THR A 122 -17.27 -16.22 2.28
C THR A 122 -16.98 -16.96 0.96
N ASP A 123 -17.94 -17.67 0.38
CA ASP A 123 -17.67 -18.51 -0.80
C ASP A 123 -17.18 -17.69 -2.01
N ALA A 124 -17.73 -16.49 -2.22
CA ALA A 124 -17.34 -15.61 -3.32
C ALA A 124 -15.91 -15.09 -3.14
N THR A 125 -15.57 -14.64 -1.93
CA THR A 125 -14.21 -14.18 -1.60
C THR A 125 -13.21 -15.33 -1.75
N LEU A 126 -13.50 -16.52 -1.22
CA LEU A 126 -12.62 -17.68 -1.32
C LEU A 126 -12.34 -18.09 -2.77
N ALA A 127 -13.39 -18.14 -3.60
CA ALA A 127 -13.24 -18.46 -5.02
C ALA A 127 -12.38 -17.44 -5.76
N ARG A 128 -12.57 -16.14 -5.48
CA ARG A 128 -11.76 -15.07 -6.08
C ARG A 128 -10.31 -15.13 -5.64
N VAL A 129 -10.04 -15.35 -4.35
CA VAL A 129 -8.68 -15.53 -3.83
C VAL A 129 -7.98 -16.71 -4.52
N ALA A 130 -8.67 -17.85 -4.69
CA ALA A 130 -8.10 -18.99 -5.40
C ALA A 130 -7.78 -18.68 -6.87
N ALA A 131 -8.66 -17.95 -7.56
CA ALA A 131 -8.42 -17.53 -8.94
C ALA A 131 -7.18 -16.61 -9.06
N LEU A 132 -7.02 -15.67 -8.13
CA LEU A 132 -5.83 -14.80 -8.08
C LEU A 132 -4.57 -15.56 -7.66
N GLY A 133 -4.69 -16.51 -6.73
CA GLY A 133 -3.58 -17.36 -6.29
C GLY A 133 -3.04 -18.27 -7.38
N ALA A 134 -3.90 -18.75 -8.28
CA ALA A 134 -3.52 -19.57 -9.44
C ALA A 134 -2.59 -18.85 -10.45
N LEU A 135 -2.37 -17.54 -10.30
CA LEU A 135 -1.40 -16.78 -11.09
C LEU A 135 0.06 -17.00 -10.65
N PHE A 136 0.27 -17.65 -9.50
CA PHE A 136 1.58 -17.83 -8.87
C PHE A 136 2.07 -19.27 -8.97
N ALA A 137 3.38 -19.46 -8.81
CA ALA A 137 4.01 -20.78 -8.78
C ALA A 137 3.45 -21.67 -7.65
N ASP A 138 3.22 -21.06 -6.49
CA ASP A 138 2.58 -21.68 -5.32
C ASP A 138 1.76 -20.63 -4.58
N TRP A 139 0.61 -21.04 -4.06
CA TRP A 139 -0.23 -20.17 -3.26
C TRP A 139 -0.91 -20.93 -2.13
N ARG A 140 -1.16 -20.21 -1.03
CA ARG A 140 -1.99 -20.70 0.07
C ARG A 140 -2.91 -19.60 0.58
N LEU A 141 -4.01 -19.99 1.20
CA LEU A 141 -4.85 -19.09 1.99
C LEU A 141 -4.86 -19.55 3.44
N LEU A 142 -4.47 -18.66 4.36
CA LEU A 142 -4.59 -18.88 5.79
C LEU A 142 -5.78 -18.07 6.31
N VAL A 143 -6.71 -18.72 6.99
CA VAL A 143 -7.89 -18.06 7.57
C VAL A 143 -7.85 -18.21 9.08
N PHE A 144 -7.96 -17.09 9.79
CA PHE A 144 -8.16 -17.10 11.23
C PHE A 144 -9.63 -16.85 11.51
N GLU A 145 -10.28 -17.79 12.17
CA GLU A 145 -11.69 -17.70 12.51
C GLU A 145 -11.87 -17.76 14.02
N ASN A 146 -12.72 -16.86 14.55
CA ASN A 146 -13.07 -16.86 15.95
C ASN A 146 -14.57 -16.57 16.15
N ASP A 147 -15.19 -17.35 17.03
CA ASP A 147 -16.52 -17.09 17.60
C ASP A 147 -17.65 -16.88 16.58
N SER A 148 -17.56 -17.46 15.38
CA SER A 148 -18.68 -17.46 14.41
C SER A 148 -19.81 -18.37 14.89
N THR A 149 -21.03 -17.88 14.76
CA THR A 149 -22.27 -18.62 15.08
C THR A 149 -23.10 -18.93 13.83
N ASP A 150 -22.72 -18.38 12.69
CA ASP A 150 -23.26 -18.70 11.38
C ASP A 150 -22.45 -19.82 10.72
N ASP A 151 -22.63 -20.06 9.42
CA ASP A 151 -21.96 -21.12 8.69
C ASP A 151 -20.55 -20.76 8.17
N THR A 152 -19.98 -19.61 8.59
CA THR A 152 -18.64 -19.13 8.16
C THR A 152 -17.58 -20.23 8.22
N ALA A 153 -17.37 -20.82 9.40
CA ALA A 153 -16.36 -21.85 9.59
C ALA A 153 -16.64 -23.11 8.76
N ALA A 154 -17.90 -23.51 8.63
CA ALA A 154 -18.29 -24.67 7.83
C ALA A 154 -17.99 -24.47 6.34
N ARG A 155 -18.24 -23.26 5.81
CA ARG A 155 -17.93 -22.89 4.42
C ARG A 155 -16.43 -22.91 4.14
N ILE A 156 -15.63 -22.33 5.04
CA ILE A 156 -14.15 -22.33 4.89
C ILE A 156 -13.61 -23.77 4.91
N ARG A 157 -14.07 -24.62 5.85
CA ARG A 157 -13.64 -26.04 5.89
C ARG A 157 -13.99 -26.80 4.62
N ARG A 158 -15.20 -26.56 4.07
CA ARG A 158 -15.62 -27.19 2.81
C ARG A 158 -14.71 -26.77 1.65
N PHE A 159 -14.33 -25.51 1.58
CA PHE A 159 -13.40 -25.01 0.56
C PHE A 159 -11.98 -25.57 0.74
N ALA A 160 -11.51 -25.66 1.99
CA ALA A 160 -10.21 -26.23 2.32
C ALA A 160 -10.06 -27.73 1.98
N ALA A 161 -11.16 -28.45 1.77
CA ALA A 161 -11.11 -29.85 1.36
C ALA A 161 -10.55 -30.06 -0.07
N THR A 162 -10.57 -29.02 -0.92
CA THR A 162 -10.17 -29.10 -2.33
C THR A 162 -9.15 -28.04 -2.76
N GLN A 163 -8.80 -27.12 -1.86
CA GLN A 163 -7.94 -25.96 -2.13
C GLN A 163 -6.86 -25.84 -1.05
N PRO A 164 -5.71 -25.19 -1.33
CA PRO A 164 -4.61 -25.03 -0.36
C PRO A 164 -4.94 -24.00 0.72
N VAL A 165 -5.96 -24.30 1.53
CA VAL A 165 -6.47 -23.42 2.59
C VAL A 165 -6.22 -24.05 3.96
N GLU A 166 -5.70 -23.25 4.88
CA GLU A 166 -5.51 -23.61 6.28
C GLU A 166 -6.44 -22.76 7.14
N LEU A 167 -7.30 -23.42 7.92
CA LEU A 167 -8.19 -22.77 8.87
C LEU A 167 -7.62 -22.90 10.29
N ILE A 168 -7.32 -21.76 10.91
CA ILE A 168 -6.91 -21.63 12.32
C ILE A 168 -8.14 -21.16 13.11
N GLN A 169 -8.58 -21.94 14.08
CA GLN A 169 -9.75 -21.60 14.90
C GLN A 169 -9.36 -21.42 16.36
N GLU A 170 -9.77 -20.31 16.97
CA GLU A 170 -9.59 -20.04 18.40
C GLU A 170 -10.91 -19.55 19.02
N PRO A 171 -11.77 -20.47 19.49
CA PRO A 171 -13.05 -20.12 20.13
C PRO A 171 -12.83 -19.53 21.53
N GLY A 172 -13.76 -18.68 21.97
CA GLY A 172 -13.71 -17.96 23.25
C GLY A 172 -12.90 -16.66 23.20
N LEU A 173 -12.39 -16.26 22.03
CA LEU A 173 -11.50 -15.11 21.92
C LEU A 173 -12.19 -13.80 22.31
N LYS A 174 -13.49 -13.65 22.00
CA LYS A 174 -14.30 -12.49 22.41
C LYS A 174 -14.36 -12.30 23.93
N GLU A 175 -14.29 -13.38 24.71
CA GLU A 175 -14.32 -13.31 26.17
C GLU A 175 -12.96 -12.89 26.75
N LEU A 176 -11.87 -13.26 26.08
CA LEU A 176 -10.50 -12.93 26.48
C LEU A 176 -10.07 -11.52 26.06
N LEU A 177 -10.54 -11.07 24.89
CA LEU A 177 -10.21 -9.77 24.30
C LEU A 177 -11.52 -9.10 23.91
N SER A 178 -12.00 -8.14 24.70
CA SER A 178 -13.29 -7.45 24.49
C SER A 178 -13.28 -6.49 23.32
N GLU A 179 -12.14 -5.87 23.03
CA GLU A 179 -11.97 -4.87 21.98
C GLU A 179 -11.84 -5.55 20.60
N ARG A 180 -12.55 -5.02 19.60
CA ARG A 180 -12.58 -5.57 18.24
C ARG A 180 -11.21 -5.50 17.59
N THR A 181 -10.54 -4.35 17.64
CA THR A 181 -9.23 -4.15 17.01
C THR A 181 -8.15 -4.97 17.69
N ALA A 182 -8.23 -5.18 19.02
CA ALA A 182 -7.34 -6.08 19.75
C ALA A 182 -7.43 -7.53 19.24
N ARG A 183 -8.66 -8.04 19.05
CA ARG A 183 -8.89 -9.37 18.46
C ARG A 183 -8.40 -9.47 17.02
N LEU A 184 -8.67 -8.46 16.20
CA LEU A 184 -8.18 -8.43 14.82
C LEU A 184 -6.65 -8.45 14.77
N ALA A 185 -6.00 -7.62 15.58
CA ALA A 185 -4.54 -7.61 15.68
C ALA A 185 -3.99 -8.97 16.13
N TYR A 186 -4.63 -9.62 17.12
CA TYR A 186 -4.26 -10.96 17.56
C TYR A 186 -4.34 -11.97 16.41
N GLY A 187 -5.51 -12.10 15.76
CA GLY A 187 -5.72 -13.04 14.65
C GLY A 187 -4.77 -12.78 13.48
N ARG A 188 -4.59 -11.51 13.10
CA ARG A 188 -3.66 -11.13 12.03
C ARG A 188 -2.20 -11.39 12.36
N ASN A 189 -1.79 -11.27 13.63
CA ASN A 189 -0.44 -11.64 14.06
C ASN A 189 -0.22 -13.16 13.97
N ARG A 190 -1.21 -13.98 14.37
CA ARG A 190 -1.15 -15.45 14.21
C ARG A 190 -1.00 -15.85 12.74
N LEU A 191 -1.79 -15.20 11.88
CA LEU A 191 -1.71 -15.40 10.43
C LEU A 191 -0.37 -14.96 9.86
N LEU A 192 0.13 -13.80 10.27
CA LEU A 192 1.39 -13.26 9.78
C LEU A 192 2.57 -14.16 10.17
N GLU A 193 2.61 -14.64 11.41
CA GLU A 193 3.62 -15.61 11.87
C GLU A 193 3.59 -16.89 11.04
N ARG A 194 2.40 -17.45 10.83
CA ARG A 194 2.22 -18.65 10.02
C ARG A 194 2.59 -18.45 8.56
N ALA A 195 2.25 -17.29 7.98
CA ALA A 195 2.56 -16.93 6.61
C ALA A 195 4.07 -16.78 6.41
N LEU A 196 4.76 -16.04 7.27
CA LEU A 196 6.21 -15.85 7.16
C LEU A 196 7.00 -17.15 7.35
N ALA A 197 6.49 -18.10 8.15
CA ALA A 197 7.09 -19.43 8.29
C ALA A 197 7.04 -20.27 7.00
N LEU A 198 6.16 -19.94 6.04
CA LEU A 198 6.14 -20.54 4.69
C LEU A 198 7.18 -19.91 3.75
N ALA A 199 7.86 -18.86 4.21
CA ALA A 199 8.84 -18.08 3.46
C ALA A 199 8.35 -17.66 2.06
N PRO A 200 7.16 -17.05 1.89
CA PRO A 200 6.68 -16.64 0.57
C PRO A 200 7.45 -15.41 0.04
N ASP A 201 7.28 -15.10 -1.24
CA ASP A 201 7.73 -13.81 -1.79
C ASP A 201 6.76 -12.69 -1.38
N TYR A 202 5.45 -12.99 -1.41
CA TYR A 202 4.39 -12.03 -1.12
C TYR A 202 3.43 -12.55 -0.04
N VAL A 203 2.92 -11.63 0.78
CA VAL A 203 1.77 -11.86 1.64
C VAL A 203 0.66 -10.92 1.19
N CYS A 204 -0.54 -11.45 1.03
CA CYS A 204 -1.71 -10.66 0.67
C CYS A 204 -2.78 -10.73 1.77
N VAL A 205 -3.04 -9.60 2.42
CA VAL A 205 -4.08 -9.50 3.44
C VAL A 205 -5.40 -9.24 2.74
N VAL A 206 -6.46 -9.96 3.10
CA VAL A 206 -7.79 -9.88 2.50
C VAL A 206 -8.85 -9.85 3.58
N ASP A 207 -9.81 -8.92 3.47
CA ASP A 207 -11.03 -8.95 4.26
C ASP A 207 -12.02 -9.96 3.65
N ILE A 208 -12.48 -10.90 4.47
CA ILE A 208 -13.43 -11.96 4.07
C ILE A 208 -14.84 -11.48 4.43
N ASP A 209 -15.23 -10.28 3.98
CA ASP A 209 -16.50 -9.63 4.36
C ASP A 209 -17.31 -9.09 3.17
N GLY A 210 -16.90 -9.43 1.94
CA GLY A 210 -17.62 -9.09 0.71
C GLY A 210 -17.02 -7.96 -0.11
N LEU A 211 -15.86 -7.42 0.26
CA LEU A 211 -15.11 -6.49 -0.59
C LEU A 211 -14.43 -7.18 -1.78
N VAL A 212 -14.03 -8.44 -1.58
CA VAL A 212 -13.55 -9.30 -2.64
C VAL A 212 -14.73 -10.10 -3.18
N THR A 213 -15.18 -9.72 -4.38
CA THR A 213 -16.33 -10.29 -5.09
C THR A 213 -15.85 -11.08 -6.32
N PRO A 214 -16.72 -11.81 -7.02
CA PRO A 214 -16.33 -12.50 -8.25
C PRO A 214 -15.75 -11.55 -9.32
N GLU A 215 -16.20 -10.29 -9.35
CA GLU A 215 -15.81 -9.25 -10.29
C GLU A 215 -14.62 -8.40 -9.78
N HIS A 216 -14.43 -8.31 -8.46
CA HIS A 216 -13.47 -7.39 -7.84
C HIS A 216 -12.52 -8.06 -6.83
N PRO A 217 -11.21 -7.79 -6.90
CA PRO A 217 -10.52 -7.07 -7.98
C PRO A 217 -10.49 -7.92 -9.25
N SER A 218 -10.58 -7.30 -10.43
CA SER A 218 -10.35 -8.02 -11.68
C SER A 218 -8.90 -8.53 -11.75
N GLU A 219 -8.62 -9.49 -12.63
CA GLU A 219 -7.28 -10.06 -12.73
C GLU A 219 -6.26 -9.00 -13.20
N GLY A 220 -6.62 -8.19 -14.19
CA GLY A 220 -5.78 -7.08 -14.64
C GLY A 220 -5.56 -6.02 -13.54
N ALA A 221 -6.58 -5.72 -12.74
CA ALA A 221 -6.45 -4.82 -11.60
C ALA A 221 -5.44 -5.37 -10.57
N PHE A 222 -5.51 -6.65 -10.26
CA PHE A 222 -4.56 -7.29 -9.34
C PHE A 222 -3.14 -7.38 -9.93
N LEU A 223 -3.00 -7.75 -11.21
CA LEU A 223 -1.71 -7.79 -11.91
C LEU A 223 -1.02 -6.42 -11.99
N SER A 224 -1.79 -5.32 -12.05
CA SER A 224 -1.23 -3.96 -12.09
C SER A 224 -0.32 -3.65 -10.91
N SER A 225 -0.55 -4.28 -9.75
CA SER A 225 0.29 -4.16 -8.56
C SER A 225 1.70 -4.71 -8.79
N PHE A 226 1.90 -5.69 -9.67
CA PHE A 226 3.18 -6.33 -9.93
C PHE A 226 3.90 -5.74 -11.16
N ALA A 227 3.22 -4.94 -11.98
CA ALA A 227 3.83 -4.28 -13.14
C ALA A 227 4.97 -3.33 -12.75
N LEU A 228 4.96 -2.83 -11.51
CA LEU A 228 5.95 -1.92 -10.92
C LEU A 228 6.59 -2.53 -9.67
N GLU A 229 6.77 -3.85 -9.63
CA GLU A 229 7.29 -4.61 -8.47
C GLU A 229 8.51 -3.96 -7.78
N PRO A 230 9.54 -3.46 -8.49
CA PRO A 230 10.71 -2.88 -7.85
C PRO A 230 10.45 -1.60 -7.05
N CYS A 231 9.29 -0.95 -7.25
CA CYS A 231 8.99 0.38 -6.71
C CYS A 231 8.43 0.37 -5.28
N TRP A 232 7.89 -0.76 -4.81
CA TRP A 232 7.09 -0.80 -3.59
C TRP A 232 7.46 -1.96 -2.66
N ASP A 233 7.07 -1.84 -1.39
CA ASP A 233 7.12 -2.89 -0.37
C ASP A 233 5.72 -3.30 0.11
N ALA A 234 4.75 -2.37 0.06
CA ALA A 234 3.34 -2.71 0.09
C ALA A 234 2.51 -1.84 -0.87
N VAL A 235 1.46 -2.43 -1.43
CA VAL A 235 0.53 -1.76 -2.34
C VAL A 235 -0.91 -2.06 -1.95
N PHE A 236 -1.73 -1.02 -1.98
CA PHE A 236 -3.11 -1.02 -1.52
C PHE A 236 -4.07 -0.61 -2.64
N PRO A 237 -5.29 -1.15 -2.62
CA PRO A 237 -6.29 -0.87 -3.63
C PRO A 237 -6.97 0.48 -3.39
N VAL A 238 -7.75 0.88 -4.37
CA VAL A 238 -8.86 1.82 -4.23
C VAL A 238 -10.18 1.05 -4.28
N ASN A 239 -11.26 1.66 -3.80
CA ASN A 239 -12.58 1.04 -3.88
C ASN A 239 -13.32 1.46 -5.15
N ALA A 240 -14.28 0.63 -5.58
CA ALA A 240 -15.23 0.96 -6.64
C ALA A 240 -16.20 2.05 -6.16
N GLY A 241 -15.71 3.29 -6.03
CA GLY A 241 -16.42 4.44 -5.47
C GLY A 241 -15.56 5.19 -4.46
N ILE A 242 -16.21 5.75 -3.44
CA ILE A 242 -15.53 6.44 -2.34
C ILE A 242 -14.65 5.44 -1.57
N TYR A 243 -13.43 5.85 -1.25
CA TYR A 243 -12.53 5.07 -0.41
C TYR A 243 -13.11 4.92 1.00
N TYR A 244 -13.43 3.69 1.42
CA TYR A 244 -14.17 3.47 2.67
C TYR A 244 -13.25 3.40 3.89
N ASP A 245 -12.02 2.88 3.74
CA ASP A 245 -11.13 2.60 4.86
C ASP A 245 -10.28 3.81 5.28
N VAL A 246 -10.98 4.90 5.56
CA VAL A 246 -10.37 6.15 6.06
C VAL A 246 -9.62 5.91 7.37
N TRP A 247 -9.99 4.89 8.16
CA TRP A 247 -9.33 4.61 9.44
C TRP A 247 -7.90 4.11 9.24
N ALA A 248 -7.68 3.29 8.22
CA ALA A 248 -6.35 2.83 7.83
C ALA A 248 -5.53 3.89 7.05
N LEU A 249 -6.18 4.88 6.43
CA LEU A 249 -5.49 5.87 5.60
C LEU A 249 -4.65 6.85 6.44
N ARG A 250 -3.36 6.95 6.15
CA ARG A 250 -2.49 8.02 6.63
C ARG A 250 -1.68 8.57 5.47
N HIS A 251 -1.80 9.87 5.26
CA HIS A 251 -1.03 10.62 4.28
C HIS A 251 -0.69 12.00 4.86
N PRO A 252 0.56 12.50 4.75
CA PRO A 252 1.02 13.72 5.44
C PRO A 252 0.16 14.97 5.20
N VAL A 253 -0.47 15.08 4.04
CA VAL A 253 -1.39 16.18 3.67
C VAL A 253 -2.86 15.77 3.66
N LEU A 254 -3.22 14.72 2.91
CA LEU A 254 -4.61 14.32 2.69
C LEU A 254 -5.32 13.71 3.90
N CYS A 255 -4.60 13.03 4.80
CA CYS A 255 -5.17 12.40 6.00
C CYS A 255 -4.07 12.23 7.06
N PRO A 256 -3.61 13.33 7.69
CA PRO A 256 -2.44 13.31 8.58
C PRO A 256 -2.74 12.73 9.97
N HIS A 257 -4.02 12.59 10.33
CA HIS A 257 -4.44 12.27 11.69
C HIS A 257 -5.42 11.10 11.70
N ASP A 258 -5.50 10.44 12.85
CA ASP A 258 -6.57 9.49 13.12
C ASP A 258 -7.90 10.26 13.28
N TYR A 259 -8.84 10.03 12.36
CA TYR A 259 -10.12 10.73 12.39
C TYR A 259 -10.97 10.37 13.62
N MET A 260 -10.78 9.20 14.24
CA MET A 260 -11.48 8.85 15.48
C MET A 260 -10.96 9.70 16.65
N THR A 261 -9.65 9.97 16.67
CA THR A 261 -9.05 10.90 17.63
C THR A 261 -9.54 12.33 17.38
N LEU A 262 -9.55 12.77 16.12
CA LEU A 262 -10.07 14.09 15.76
C LEU A 262 -11.56 14.24 16.11
N GLY A 263 -12.37 13.21 15.87
CA GLY A 263 -13.77 13.16 16.24
C GLY A 263 -13.99 13.24 17.75
N THR A 264 -13.08 12.66 18.56
CA THR A 264 -13.12 12.81 20.03
C THR A 264 -12.82 14.25 20.45
N VAL A 265 -11.85 14.92 19.81
CA VAL A 265 -11.56 16.34 20.07
C VAL A 265 -12.75 17.23 19.69
N MET A 266 -13.42 16.93 18.58
CA MET A 266 -14.58 17.68 18.09
C MET A 266 -15.87 17.40 18.87
N ASP A 267 -15.94 16.32 19.65
CA ASP A 267 -17.15 15.88 20.34
C ASP A 267 -17.72 16.96 21.27
N ALA A 268 -16.86 17.67 22.01
CA ALA A 268 -17.27 18.75 22.90
C ALA A 268 -17.98 19.91 22.17
N ALA A 269 -17.75 20.08 20.86
CA ALA A 269 -18.33 21.15 20.06
C ALA A 269 -19.53 20.69 19.20
N LEU A 270 -19.46 19.47 18.64
CA LEU A 270 -20.43 18.99 17.65
C LEU A 270 -21.34 17.87 18.18
N GLY A 271 -20.90 17.14 19.21
CA GLY A 271 -21.53 15.91 19.69
C GLY A 271 -21.40 14.73 18.72
N GLN A 272 -21.45 13.51 19.25
CA GLN A 272 -21.60 12.30 18.43
C GLN A 272 -23.03 12.16 17.90
N PRO A 273 -23.25 11.66 16.65
CA PRO A 273 -22.25 11.12 15.72
C PRO A 273 -21.64 12.17 14.76
N LEU A 274 -22.05 13.43 14.87
CA LEU A 274 -21.67 14.49 13.92
C LEU A 274 -20.17 14.78 13.93
N ALA A 275 -19.55 14.75 15.11
CA ALA A 275 -18.11 14.97 15.28
C ALA A 275 -17.26 13.97 14.47
N VAL A 276 -17.59 12.67 14.54
CA VAL A 276 -16.89 11.63 13.77
C VAL A 276 -17.15 11.77 12.27
N HIS A 277 -18.38 12.10 11.86
CA HIS A 277 -18.70 12.35 10.45
C HIS A 277 -17.82 13.46 9.88
N PHE A 278 -17.80 14.64 10.52
CA PHE A 278 -16.94 15.75 10.10
C PHE A 278 -15.46 15.39 10.07
N ALA A 279 -14.99 14.63 11.07
CA ALA A 279 -13.60 14.20 11.13
C ALA A 279 -13.21 13.22 10.00
N ALA A 280 -14.15 12.44 9.45
CA ALA A 280 -13.86 11.47 8.40
C ALA A 280 -14.12 12.02 6.98
N SER A 281 -15.12 12.89 6.80
CA SER A 281 -15.66 13.21 5.47
C SER A 281 -14.68 13.89 4.51
N TYR A 282 -13.69 14.63 5.01
CA TYR A 282 -12.69 15.25 4.12
C TYR A 282 -11.80 14.22 3.41
N ALA A 283 -11.70 13.00 3.94
CA ALA A 283 -10.91 11.90 3.38
C ALA A 283 -11.77 10.87 2.62
N GLN A 284 -13.09 11.08 2.53
CA GLN A 284 -14.03 10.26 1.75
C GLN A 284 -13.99 10.66 0.27
N ILE A 285 -12.86 10.39 -0.37
CA ILE A 285 -12.58 10.75 -1.76
C ILE A 285 -12.57 9.52 -2.67
N ASP A 286 -12.94 9.73 -3.94
CA ASP A 286 -12.79 8.70 -4.97
C ASP A 286 -11.36 8.70 -5.51
N LEU A 287 -10.56 7.77 -4.97
CA LEU A 287 -9.14 7.65 -5.30
C LEU A 287 -8.87 7.02 -6.67
N ARG A 288 -9.89 6.60 -7.42
CA ARG A 288 -9.71 6.08 -8.80
C ARG A 288 -9.25 7.16 -9.77
N HIS A 289 -9.44 8.44 -9.43
CA HIS A 289 -9.06 9.59 -10.24
C HIS A 289 -7.61 10.06 -10.01
N LEU A 290 -6.84 9.37 -9.17
CA LEU A 290 -5.41 9.65 -9.02
C LEU A 290 -4.69 9.51 -10.36
N GLN A 291 -3.79 10.45 -10.66
CA GLN A 291 -3.03 10.48 -11.92
C GLN A 291 -1.86 9.49 -11.94
N SER A 292 -1.37 9.13 -10.75
CA SER A 292 -0.28 8.16 -10.55
C SER A 292 -0.48 7.49 -9.19
N TRP A 293 0.37 6.53 -8.86
CA TRP A 293 0.38 5.86 -7.56
C TRP A 293 0.64 6.86 -6.44
N LEU A 294 -0.19 6.83 -5.41
CA LEU A 294 -0.10 7.76 -4.28
C LEU A 294 0.79 7.16 -3.18
N PRO A 295 1.96 7.74 -2.87
CA PRO A 295 2.73 7.34 -1.70
C PRO A 295 1.94 7.63 -0.42
N VAL A 296 1.90 6.69 0.51
CA VAL A 296 1.16 6.82 1.78
C VAL A 296 1.99 6.33 2.95
N ASP A 297 1.64 6.75 4.16
CA ASP A 297 2.23 6.19 5.39
C ASP A 297 1.44 4.96 5.87
N SER A 298 0.15 4.89 5.53
CA SER A 298 -0.69 3.72 5.75
C SER A 298 -1.90 3.79 4.82
N ALA A 299 -2.37 2.65 4.33
CA ALA A 299 -3.66 2.51 3.67
C ALA A 299 -4.08 1.04 3.78
N PHE A 300 -5.36 0.79 3.57
CA PHE A 300 -5.87 -0.56 3.35
C PHE A 300 -7.04 -0.48 2.36
N GLY A 301 -8.24 -0.98 2.67
CA GLY A 301 -9.37 -0.97 1.73
C GLY A 301 -9.81 -2.36 1.26
N GLY A 302 -9.70 -3.36 2.14
CA GLY A 302 -10.22 -4.71 1.93
C GLY A 302 -9.21 -5.70 1.37
N MET A 303 -8.12 -5.22 0.80
CA MET A 303 -7.02 -6.04 0.33
C MET A 303 -5.69 -5.28 0.44
N GLY A 304 -4.56 -5.97 0.59
CA GLY A 304 -3.24 -5.34 0.61
C GLY A 304 -2.16 -6.35 0.26
N VAL A 305 -1.29 -6.02 -0.70
CA VAL A 305 -0.19 -6.88 -1.12
C VAL A 305 1.11 -6.36 -0.55
N TYR A 306 1.87 -7.23 0.09
CA TYR A 306 3.13 -6.92 0.76
C TYR A 306 4.23 -7.84 0.25
N LYS A 307 5.44 -7.31 0.12
CA LYS A 307 6.65 -8.15 0.07
C LYS A 307 6.84 -8.78 1.44
N ALA A 308 7.02 -10.10 1.49
CA ALA A 308 7.14 -10.82 2.76
C ALA A 308 8.31 -10.30 3.61
N ALA A 309 9.42 -9.93 2.97
CA ALA A 309 10.59 -9.34 3.63
C ALA A 309 10.27 -8.04 4.38
N ALA A 310 9.35 -7.20 3.88
CA ALA A 310 8.97 -5.96 4.53
C ALA A 310 8.17 -6.18 5.83
N LEU A 311 7.47 -7.31 5.93
CA LEU A 311 6.69 -7.68 7.11
C LEU A 311 7.52 -8.37 8.20
N ALA A 312 8.76 -8.76 7.90
CA ALA A 312 9.61 -9.49 8.84
C ALA A 312 9.81 -8.69 10.15
N GLY A 313 9.45 -9.31 11.29
CA GLY A 313 9.54 -8.69 12.60
C GLY A 313 8.57 -7.52 12.84
N ALA A 314 7.59 -7.29 11.96
CA ALA A 314 6.49 -6.35 12.21
C ALA A 314 5.31 -7.06 12.89
N ARG A 315 4.47 -6.30 13.60
CA ARG A 315 3.27 -6.80 14.28
C ARG A 315 2.11 -5.81 14.20
N TYR A 316 0.90 -6.34 14.09
CA TYR A 316 -0.34 -5.59 14.24
C TYR A 316 -0.54 -5.20 15.71
N ILE A 317 -1.03 -3.99 15.95
CA ILE A 317 -1.34 -3.48 17.30
C ILE A 317 -2.73 -2.85 17.25
N GLY A 318 -3.70 -3.46 17.93
CA GLY A 318 -5.09 -3.00 17.91
C GLY A 318 -5.43 -1.96 18.98
N LEU A 319 -4.55 -1.77 19.97
CA LEU A 319 -4.78 -0.86 21.10
C LEU A 319 -3.62 0.11 21.28
N ALA A 320 -3.94 1.37 21.55
CA ALA A 320 -2.99 2.38 22.00
C ALA A 320 -3.57 3.08 23.23
N GLU A 321 -2.84 3.07 24.35
CA GLU A 321 -3.27 3.70 25.61
C GLU A 321 -4.67 3.23 26.07
N GLY A 322 -4.97 1.93 25.87
CA GLY A 322 -6.26 1.34 26.22
C GLY A 322 -7.41 1.67 25.27
N ARG A 323 -7.16 2.37 24.14
CA ARG A 323 -8.16 2.71 23.12
C ARG A 323 -7.97 1.92 21.85
N GLU A 324 -9.07 1.58 21.18
CA GLU A 324 -9.04 0.95 19.85
C GLU A 324 -8.40 1.87 18.81
N VAL A 325 -7.45 1.31 18.06
CA VAL A 325 -6.83 1.94 16.90
C VAL A 325 -6.89 0.98 15.72
N CYS A 326 -6.87 1.51 14.49
CA CYS A 326 -6.76 0.68 13.30
C CYS A 326 -5.40 -0.04 13.29
N GLU A 327 -5.43 -1.36 13.41
CA GLU A 327 -4.26 -2.21 13.58
C GLU A 327 -3.27 -2.19 12.41
N HIS A 328 -3.72 -1.80 11.22
CA HIS A 328 -2.86 -1.59 10.04
C HIS A 328 -1.92 -0.40 10.23
N VAL A 329 -2.36 0.68 10.91
CA VAL A 329 -1.57 1.91 11.03
C VAL A 329 -0.29 1.68 11.84
N PRO A 330 -0.30 1.05 13.03
CA PRO A 330 0.92 0.71 13.75
C PRO A 330 1.82 -0.31 13.03
N LEU A 331 1.25 -1.24 12.26
CA LEU A 331 2.04 -2.14 11.42
C LEU A 331 2.81 -1.32 10.38
N HIS A 332 2.10 -0.50 9.61
CA HIS A 332 2.71 0.31 8.55
C HIS A 332 3.72 1.32 9.11
N ALA A 333 3.50 1.89 10.29
CA ALA A 333 4.48 2.73 10.96
C ALA A 333 5.82 1.99 11.20
N GLN A 334 5.79 0.72 11.62
CA GLN A 334 7.00 -0.10 11.76
C GLN A 334 7.70 -0.35 10.42
N LEU A 335 6.92 -0.60 9.36
CA LEU A 335 7.45 -0.78 8.00
C LEU A 335 8.12 0.51 7.50
N ARG A 336 7.44 1.66 7.63
CA ARG A 336 7.97 2.98 7.24
C ARG A 336 9.22 3.35 8.01
N ALA A 337 9.28 3.06 9.31
CA ALA A 337 10.47 3.28 10.13
C ALA A 337 11.70 2.47 9.65
N ARG A 338 11.48 1.38 8.90
CA ARG A 338 12.52 0.55 8.27
C ARG A 338 12.77 0.92 6.80
N GLY A 339 12.23 2.04 6.34
CA GLY A 339 12.40 2.53 4.96
C GLY A 339 11.45 1.93 3.93
N ALA A 340 10.39 1.22 4.34
CA ALA A 340 9.45 0.62 3.41
C ALA A 340 8.70 1.69 2.58
N ALA A 341 8.45 1.40 1.30
CA ALA A 341 7.66 2.26 0.41
C ALA A 341 6.26 1.67 0.22
N LEU A 342 5.27 2.45 0.66
CA LEU A 342 3.86 2.08 0.68
C LEU A 342 3.10 2.96 -0.33
N TYR A 343 2.23 2.34 -1.11
CA TYR A 343 1.51 3.02 -2.19
C TYR A 343 0.05 2.61 -2.29
N ILE A 344 -0.82 3.55 -2.65
CA ILE A 344 -2.14 3.24 -3.22
C ILE A 344 -2.00 3.19 -4.74
N ASN A 345 -2.47 2.10 -5.34
CA ASN A 345 -2.52 1.92 -6.79
C ASN A 345 -3.96 2.15 -7.30
N PRO A 346 -4.24 3.21 -8.09
CA PRO A 346 -5.59 3.50 -8.57
C PRO A 346 -6.14 2.48 -9.56
N GLN A 347 -5.30 1.63 -10.15
CA GLN A 347 -5.72 0.54 -11.04
C GLN A 347 -6.10 -0.74 -10.27
N PHE A 348 -5.64 -0.88 -9.02
CA PHE A 348 -5.99 -1.99 -8.16
C PHE A 348 -7.33 -1.70 -7.48
N VAL A 349 -8.44 -2.05 -8.15
CA VAL A 349 -9.80 -1.71 -7.69
C VAL A 349 -10.47 -2.90 -7.02
N VAL A 350 -10.83 -2.75 -5.74
CA VAL A 350 -11.64 -3.70 -4.95
C VAL A 350 -13.08 -3.16 -4.86
N ALA A 351 -14.07 -4.00 -4.51
CA ALA A 351 -15.44 -3.52 -4.36
C ALA A 351 -15.55 -2.49 -3.22
N SER A 352 -16.71 -1.86 -3.12
CA SER A 352 -17.06 -0.98 -2.01
C SER A 352 -18.23 -1.57 -1.24
N HIS A 353 -18.30 -1.33 0.07
CA HIS A 353 -19.52 -1.55 0.83
C HIS A 353 -20.58 -0.53 0.39
N GLY A 354 -21.43 -0.92 -0.56
CA GLY A 354 -22.60 -0.15 -0.98
C GLY A 354 -22.57 0.34 -2.42
N VAL A 355 -23.05 -0.50 -3.34
CA VAL A 355 -23.80 -0.02 -4.53
C VAL A 355 -25.25 0.33 -4.13
N GLU A 356 -25.66 0.06 -2.88
CA GLU A 356 -26.95 0.44 -2.30
C GLU A 356 -26.79 1.08 -0.90
N ALA A 357 -26.09 2.21 -0.83
CA ALA A 357 -26.34 3.17 0.24
C ALA A 357 -26.65 4.51 -0.43
N ALA A 358 -27.95 4.76 -0.55
CA ALA A 358 -28.49 6.05 -0.90
C ALA A 358 -27.70 7.15 -0.18
N ASN A 359 -27.25 8.13 -0.96
CA ASN A 359 -26.89 9.43 -0.43
C ASN A 359 -28.04 9.90 0.49
N PRO A 360 -27.82 10.13 1.80
CA PRO A 360 -28.86 10.66 2.67
C PRO A 360 -29.34 12.06 2.22
N LEU A 361 -28.65 12.68 1.26
CA LEU A 361 -28.91 14.02 0.75
C LEU A 361 -29.50 14.07 -0.68
N THR A 362 -29.87 12.93 -1.30
CA THR A 362 -30.65 12.96 -2.57
C THR A 362 -32.17 12.91 -2.36
N ARG A 363 -32.68 13.56 -1.31
CA ARG A 363 -34.07 14.01 -1.28
C ARG A 363 -34.09 15.52 -1.00
N HIS A 364 -34.07 16.28 -2.08
CA HIS A 364 -34.61 17.64 -2.16
C HIS A 364 -35.90 17.56 -3.00
N PRO A 365 -36.87 18.47 -2.86
CA PRO A 365 -36.78 19.88 -2.47
C PRO A 365 -36.62 20.14 -0.96
#